data_AF-A0A1W2GJI6-F1
#
_entry.id   AF-A0A1W2GJI6-F1
#
_cell.length_a   1.000
_cell.length_b   1.000
_cell.length_c   1.000
_cell.angle_alpha   90.00
_cell.angle_beta   90.00
_cell.angle_gamma   90.00
#
_symmetry.space_group_name_H-M   'P 1'
#
loop_
_entity.id
_entity.type
_entity.pdbx_description
1 polymer ?
#
loop_
_entity_poly.entity_id
_entity_poly.type
_entity_poly.pdbx_seq_one_letter_code
_entity_poly.pdbx_strand_id
1 'polypeptide(L)'
;MKSLKYMLLLLIWHHSTLAQKAIEGDLPQDQIIYFCSPCGCSEDGKYFANSSICSACQMEFRPTMPSLERANQPTPRPSVGIFLFHGADVMDVSGPLSVFEHAGFNIITFGKQKEMTRIGMNVELMPDHSIKTLPAVDILVLPGGGLAESNPADQEVVNFLKERKDSTKVILSVCSGSFFLGEAGLLNDKKSTTFAGLIPRLASQYPKSEVLNNVKYTDNGQIVTSAGLSSGIDASFQVVSKFYGVGRAQEIANHMEYPWKREHDYARSQLAINYMSHIQTLTQLFAIDFFYSQGNQDEWECRYHLTEQMSAEKIKLLVQKELEKSGNWVIKKSNKSFLKGTVNHPMIGQGEVSFAIENKPNPIAVIKARRLQKESF
;
A
#
# COMPACT_ATOMS: atom_id res chain seq x y z
N MET A 1 56.04 12.37 -35.29
CA MET A 1 56.22 12.31 -36.77
C MET A 1 56.26 10.85 -37.17
N LYS A 2 55.39 10.22 -37.96
CA LYS A 2 54.21 10.52 -38.80
C LYS A 2 53.35 9.24 -38.66
N SER A 3 52.03 9.23 -38.57
CA SER A 3 51.11 9.74 -39.57
C SER A 3 49.70 9.86 -38.97
N LEU A 4 49.21 11.09 -39.03
CA LEU A 4 47.80 11.44 -39.13
C LEU A 4 47.44 11.39 -40.63
N LYS A 5 46.14 11.25 -40.94
CA LYS A 5 45.44 11.21 -42.26
C LYS A 5 45.20 9.77 -42.73
N TYR A 6 43.98 9.25 -42.91
CA TYR A 6 42.66 9.77 -43.29
C TYR A 6 41.63 8.86 -42.57
N MET A 7 40.42 9.24 -42.12
CA MET A 7 39.38 9.97 -42.81
C MET A 7 38.27 10.32 -41.79
N LEU A 8 38.06 11.61 -41.55
CA LEU A 8 36.79 12.13 -41.07
C LEU A 8 35.78 11.99 -42.22
N LEU A 9 34.51 11.68 -41.90
CA LEU A 9 33.34 11.48 -42.78
C LEU A 9 32.99 10.02 -43.13
N LEU A 10 32.34 9.35 -42.19
CA LEU A 10 31.04 8.73 -42.42
C LEU A 10 30.18 8.94 -41.17
N LEU A 11 29.51 10.09 -41.17
CA LEU A 11 28.27 10.29 -40.44
C LEU A 11 27.26 9.23 -40.89
N ILE A 12 26.44 8.78 -39.93
CA ILE A 12 25.17 8.06 -40.11
C ILE A 12 25.33 6.53 -40.30
N TRP A 13 24.61 5.80 -39.44
CA TRP A 13 24.43 4.33 -39.36
C TRP A 13 25.47 3.53 -38.56
N HIS A 14 25.20 3.34 -37.26
CA HIS A 14 24.96 2.02 -36.64
C HIS A 14 24.58 2.19 -35.13
N HIS A 15 23.57 3.01 -34.83
CA HIS A 15 22.85 3.00 -33.54
C HIS A 15 21.60 2.10 -33.63
N SER A 16 21.77 0.93 -34.24
CA SER A 16 20.69 -0.02 -34.45
C SER A 16 21.27 -1.42 -34.46
N THR A 17 21.61 -1.96 -33.29
CA THR A 17 21.73 -3.43 -33.11
C THR A 17 21.69 -3.88 -31.64
N LEU A 18 21.82 -3.02 -30.63
CA LEU A 18 21.60 -3.43 -29.23
C LEU A 18 20.11 -3.62 -28.89
N ALA A 19 19.23 -2.78 -29.44
CA ALA A 19 17.77 -2.96 -29.31
C ALA A 19 17.22 -4.12 -30.16
N GLN A 20 17.99 -4.60 -31.15
CA GLN A 20 17.61 -5.71 -32.03
C GLN A 20 18.14 -7.04 -31.49
N LYS A 21 19.28 -7.05 -30.79
CA LYS A 21 19.77 -8.22 -30.03
C LYS A 21 18.92 -8.54 -28.80
N ALA A 22 18.21 -7.56 -28.24
CA ALA A 22 17.20 -7.80 -27.19
C ALA A 22 15.94 -8.56 -27.69
N ILE A 23 15.83 -8.82 -29.00
CA ILE A 23 14.72 -9.57 -29.60
C ILE A 23 15.05 -11.07 -29.72
N GLU A 24 16.31 -11.47 -29.49
CA GLU A 24 16.81 -12.83 -29.73
C GLU A 24 17.43 -13.45 -28.48
N GLY A 25 16.60 -13.77 -27.48
CA GLY A 25 16.90 -14.80 -26.47
C GLY A 25 17.89 -14.45 -25.36
N ASP A 26 17.50 -14.82 -24.14
CA ASP A 26 18.21 -14.74 -22.85
C ASP A 26 18.40 -13.34 -22.21
N LEU A 27 17.84 -13.22 -21.00
CA LEU A 27 18.01 -12.08 -20.12
C LEU A 27 19.48 -12.03 -19.63
N PRO A 28 20.20 -10.91 -19.74
CA PRO A 28 21.61 -10.86 -19.38
C PRO A 28 21.80 -10.97 -17.85
N GLN A 29 22.48 -12.02 -17.39
CA GLN A 29 22.76 -12.28 -15.96
C GLN A 29 23.55 -11.15 -15.28
N ASP A 30 24.28 -10.34 -16.05
CA ASP A 30 25.06 -9.17 -15.65
C ASP A 30 24.22 -7.93 -15.29
N GLN A 31 22.88 -8.03 -15.41
CA GLN A 31 21.94 -6.94 -15.08
C GLN A 31 21.12 -7.22 -13.81
N ILE A 32 21.35 -8.34 -13.13
CA ILE A 32 20.66 -8.68 -11.87
C ILE A 32 21.38 -8.02 -10.70
N ILE A 33 20.71 -7.07 -10.04
CA ILE A 33 21.08 -6.58 -8.70
C ILE A 33 20.12 -7.18 -7.67
N TYR A 34 20.39 -6.97 -6.39
CA TYR A 34 19.60 -7.53 -5.30
C TYR A 34 19.08 -6.40 -4.41
N PHE A 35 17.80 -6.42 -4.06
CA PHE A 35 17.13 -5.38 -3.31
C PHE A 35 16.69 -5.88 -1.93
N CYS A 36 16.93 -5.08 -0.89
CA CYS A 36 16.42 -5.35 0.46
C CYS A 36 14.93 -4.95 0.54
N SER A 37 14.08 -5.93 0.87
CA SER A 37 12.63 -5.70 0.96
C SER A 37 12.28 -4.71 2.08
N PRO A 38 11.18 -3.94 1.94
CA PRO A 38 10.74 -2.97 2.93
C PRO A 38 10.56 -3.60 4.30
N CYS A 39 11.42 -3.26 5.26
CA CYS A 39 11.38 -3.82 6.60
C CYS A 39 11.77 -2.82 7.71
N GLY A 40 12.06 -1.56 7.37
CA GLY A 40 12.42 -0.51 8.33
C GLY A 40 13.83 -0.58 8.91
N CYS A 41 14.65 -1.55 8.51
CA CYS A 41 16.02 -1.68 9.02
C CYS A 41 17.00 -0.71 8.35
N SER A 42 18.26 -0.70 8.80
CA SER A 42 19.32 0.14 8.24
C SER A 42 19.59 -0.10 6.75
N GLU A 43 19.17 -1.24 6.20
CA GLU A 43 19.31 -1.62 4.78
C GLU A 43 17.99 -1.56 3.99
N ASP A 44 16.87 -1.15 4.61
CA ASP A 44 15.57 -1.02 3.95
C ASP A 44 15.70 -0.18 2.68
N GLY A 45 15.25 -0.75 1.56
CA GLY A 45 15.16 -0.06 0.29
C GLY A 45 16.47 0.04 -0.48
N LYS A 46 17.57 -0.57 0.02
CA LYS A 46 18.89 -0.53 -0.63
C LYS A 46 19.08 -1.65 -1.65
N TYR A 47 20.05 -1.44 -2.53
CA TYR A 47 20.42 -2.34 -3.61
C TYR A 47 21.87 -2.83 -3.47
N PHE A 48 22.13 -4.06 -3.92
CA PHE A 48 23.36 -4.80 -3.75
C PHE A 48 23.73 -5.52 -5.04
N ALA A 49 25.02 -5.60 -5.37
CA ALA A 49 25.47 -6.26 -6.59
C ALA A 49 25.35 -7.79 -6.54
N ASN A 50 25.34 -8.38 -5.35
CA ASN A 50 25.35 -9.81 -5.14
C ASN A 50 24.23 -10.24 -4.18
N SER A 51 23.78 -11.48 -4.33
CA SER A 51 22.88 -12.12 -3.37
C SER A 51 23.56 -12.17 -2.01
N SER A 52 22.88 -11.66 -1.00
CA SER A 52 23.38 -11.62 0.38
C SER A 52 22.18 -11.58 1.33
N ILE A 53 22.48 -11.78 2.60
CA ILE A 53 21.54 -11.64 3.70
C ILE A 53 21.68 -10.22 4.27
N CYS A 54 20.55 -9.57 4.57
CA CYS A 54 20.50 -8.28 5.26
C CYS A 54 21.18 -8.38 6.63
N SER A 55 22.14 -7.49 6.91
CA SER A 55 22.89 -7.56 8.16
C SER A 55 22.02 -7.32 9.40
N ALA A 56 20.92 -6.58 9.23
CA ALA A 56 20.03 -6.18 10.32
C ALA A 56 18.86 -7.15 10.54
N CYS A 57 18.15 -7.55 9.48
CA CYS A 57 16.94 -8.38 9.59
C CYS A 57 17.14 -9.84 9.15
N GLN A 58 18.34 -10.21 8.69
CA GLN A 58 18.70 -11.56 8.26
C GLN A 58 17.83 -12.13 7.11
N MET A 59 17.13 -11.27 6.36
CA MET A 59 16.41 -11.66 5.15
C MET A 59 17.31 -11.62 3.93
N GLU A 60 17.16 -12.58 3.02
CA GLU A 60 17.83 -12.56 1.71
C GLU A 60 17.37 -11.37 0.86
N PHE A 61 18.33 -10.76 0.16
CA PHE A 61 18.01 -9.74 -0.84
C PHE A 61 17.33 -10.36 -2.06
N ARG A 62 16.32 -9.67 -2.59
CA ARG A 62 15.53 -10.14 -3.74
C ARG A 62 16.23 -9.75 -5.04
N PRO A 63 16.48 -10.67 -5.99
CA PRO A 63 17.00 -10.31 -7.29
C PRO A 63 16.03 -9.38 -8.05
N THR A 64 16.57 -8.36 -8.71
CA THR A 64 15.84 -7.34 -9.49
C THR A 64 16.74 -6.81 -10.61
N MET A 65 16.18 -6.26 -11.69
CA MET A 65 16.95 -5.59 -12.73
C MET A 65 16.75 -4.08 -12.62
N PRO A 66 17.82 -3.28 -12.44
CA PRO A 66 17.66 -1.84 -12.35
C PRO A 66 17.36 -1.28 -13.75
N SER A 67 16.17 -0.73 -13.93
CA SER A 67 16.10 0.52 -14.69
C SER A 67 16.95 1.53 -13.89
N LEU A 68 18.05 2.03 -14.45
CA LEU A 68 19.03 2.93 -13.80
C LEU A 68 18.41 4.14 -13.05
N GLU A 69 17.16 4.49 -13.34
CA GLU A 69 16.39 5.56 -12.69
C GLU A 69 15.72 5.17 -11.37
N ARG A 70 15.48 3.87 -11.12
CA ARG A 70 14.80 3.39 -9.89
C ARG A 70 15.69 3.45 -8.65
N ALA A 71 17.00 3.26 -8.82
CA ALA A 71 17.97 3.34 -7.72
C ALA A 71 17.96 4.71 -7.00
N ASN A 72 17.38 5.74 -7.62
CA ASN A 72 17.34 7.12 -7.12
C ASN A 72 15.93 7.67 -6.85
N GLN A 73 14.86 6.86 -6.99
CA GLN A 73 13.50 7.33 -6.71
C GLN A 73 12.85 6.48 -5.61
N PRO A 74 12.79 6.95 -4.35
CA PRO A 74 12.02 6.27 -3.32
C PRO A 74 10.55 6.23 -3.75
N THR A 75 9.94 5.04 -3.76
CA THR A 75 8.48 4.93 -3.92
C THR A 75 7.82 5.64 -2.73
N PRO A 76 6.96 6.65 -2.97
CA PRO A 76 6.35 7.38 -1.87
C PRO A 76 5.47 6.44 -1.04
N ARG A 77 5.90 6.10 0.19
CA ARG A 77 5.08 5.35 1.15
C ARG A 77 4.18 6.33 1.90
N PRO A 78 2.87 6.09 2.00
CA PRO A 78 2.02 6.91 2.86
C PRO A 78 2.48 6.79 4.31
N SER A 79 2.32 7.88 5.05
CA SER A 79 2.81 8.02 6.42
C SER A 79 1.69 7.97 7.45
N VAL A 80 1.98 7.35 8.59
CA VAL A 80 1.05 7.18 9.73
C VAL A 80 1.68 7.78 10.98
N GLY A 81 1.02 8.78 11.56
CA GLY A 81 1.31 9.26 12.91
C GLY A 81 0.47 8.52 13.94
N ILE A 82 1.08 7.84 14.92
CA ILE A 82 0.37 7.19 16.03
C ILE A 82 0.60 7.97 17.33
N PHE A 83 -0.48 8.46 17.93
CA PHE A 83 -0.41 9.26 19.14
C PHE A 83 -0.15 8.39 20.38
N LEU A 84 0.84 8.76 21.18
CA LEU A 84 1.20 8.12 22.43
C LEU A 84 0.92 9.09 23.59
N PHE A 85 0.21 8.60 24.61
CA PHE A 85 -0.02 9.34 25.85
C PHE A 85 -0.06 8.38 27.03
N HIS A 86 0.11 8.93 28.25
CA HIS A 86 0.12 8.11 29.46
C HIS A 86 -1.22 7.41 29.68
N GLY A 87 -1.19 6.08 29.84
CA GLY A 87 -2.40 5.29 30.02
C GLY A 87 -3.19 5.03 28.74
N ALA A 88 -2.63 5.33 27.55
CA ALA A 88 -3.16 4.82 26.29
C ALA A 88 -3.24 3.29 26.34
N ASP A 89 -4.30 2.70 25.79
CA ASP A 89 -4.42 1.25 25.77
C ASP A 89 -3.38 0.63 24.83
N VAL A 90 -2.72 -0.45 25.29
CA VAL A 90 -1.65 -1.10 24.52
C VAL A 90 -2.15 -1.60 23.19
N MET A 91 -3.37 -2.16 23.14
CA MET A 91 -3.93 -2.73 21.91
C MET A 91 -4.44 -1.65 20.96
N ASP A 92 -4.96 -0.55 21.50
CA ASP A 92 -5.38 0.60 20.68
C ASP A 92 -4.19 1.26 19.96
N VAL A 93 -2.98 1.14 20.51
CA VAL A 93 -1.72 1.57 19.87
C VAL A 93 -1.17 0.46 18.96
N SER A 94 -0.90 -0.72 19.52
CA SER A 94 -0.15 -1.79 18.84
C SER A 94 -0.93 -2.47 17.71
N GLY A 95 -2.27 -2.56 17.82
CA GLY A 95 -3.12 -3.14 16.79
C GLY A 95 -3.02 -2.38 15.46
N PRO A 96 -3.34 -1.07 15.44
CA PRO A 96 -3.13 -0.24 14.26
C PRO A 96 -1.67 -0.22 13.79
N LEU A 97 -0.71 -0.09 14.71
CA LEU A 97 0.72 -0.08 14.38
C LEU A 97 1.11 -1.31 13.56
N SER A 98 0.76 -2.51 14.03
CA SER A 98 1.09 -3.75 13.34
C SER A 98 0.43 -3.85 11.95
N VAL A 99 -0.84 -3.44 11.83
CA VAL A 99 -1.52 -3.43 10.51
C VAL A 99 -0.82 -2.51 9.52
N PHE A 100 -0.48 -1.28 9.94
CA PHE A 100 0.22 -0.32 9.07
C PHE A 100 1.66 -0.74 8.76
N GLU A 101 2.33 -1.43 9.69
CA GLU A 101 3.69 -1.96 9.52
C GLU A 101 3.71 -3.02 8.42
N HIS A 102 2.85 -4.04 8.53
CA HIS A 102 2.73 -5.08 7.51
C HIS A 102 2.18 -4.55 6.18
N ALA A 103 1.47 -3.42 6.20
CA ALA A 103 1.04 -2.73 4.99
C ALA A 103 2.17 -1.90 4.33
N GLY A 104 3.31 -1.71 4.98
CA GLY A 104 4.46 -0.97 4.45
C GLY A 104 4.30 0.55 4.50
N PHE A 105 3.52 1.08 5.46
CA PHE A 105 3.44 2.52 5.70
C PHE A 105 4.69 3.03 6.40
N ASN A 106 5.01 4.32 6.25
CA ASN A 106 6.01 4.98 7.07
C ASN A 106 5.40 5.32 8.44
N ILE A 107 5.74 4.54 9.48
CA ILE A 107 5.19 4.72 10.83
C ILE A 107 6.03 5.74 11.60
N ILE A 108 5.33 6.69 12.22
CA ILE A 108 5.91 7.71 13.08
C ILE A 108 5.09 7.73 14.37
N THR A 109 5.73 7.59 15.53
CA THR A 109 5.07 7.77 16.82
C THR A 109 5.21 9.21 17.28
N PHE A 110 4.17 9.75 17.93
CA PHE A 110 4.27 11.09 18.52
C PHE A 110 3.51 11.21 19.83
N GLY A 111 4.06 11.97 20.77
CA GLY A 111 3.37 12.32 22.01
C GLY A 111 3.01 13.79 22.06
N LYS A 112 2.40 14.23 23.15
CA LYS A 112 2.28 15.67 23.44
C LYS A 112 3.68 16.30 23.54
N GLN A 113 4.58 15.58 24.18
CA GLN A 113 5.99 15.90 24.29
C GLN A 113 6.81 14.69 23.81
N LYS A 114 8.09 14.93 23.47
CA LYS A 114 9.03 13.87 23.09
C LYS A 114 9.69 13.30 24.35
N GLU A 115 8.87 12.64 25.17
CA GLU A 115 9.26 12.09 26.46
C GLU A 115 8.78 10.64 26.60
N MET A 116 9.53 9.85 27.37
CA MET A 116 9.18 8.46 27.63
C MET A 116 7.78 8.39 28.25
N THR A 117 6.90 7.65 27.58
CA THR A 117 5.48 7.59 27.89
C THR A 117 5.11 6.15 28.21
N ARG A 118 4.49 5.94 29.38
CA ARG A 118 3.96 4.63 29.76
C ARG A 118 2.54 4.45 29.24
N ILE A 119 2.34 3.47 28.37
CA ILE A 119 1.04 3.00 27.90
C ILE A 119 0.64 1.73 28.67
N GLY A 120 -0.66 1.45 28.73
CA GLY A 120 -1.22 0.36 29.52
C GLY A 120 -0.79 0.44 30.98
N MET A 121 -0.35 -0.70 31.53
CA MET A 121 0.10 -0.77 32.91
C MET A 121 1.63 -0.62 33.07
N ASN A 122 2.42 -0.96 32.05
CA ASN A 122 3.86 -1.17 32.22
C ASN A 122 4.71 -1.07 30.94
N VAL A 123 4.15 -0.66 29.80
CA VAL A 123 4.92 -0.57 28.55
C VAL A 123 5.38 0.87 28.36
N GLU A 124 6.69 1.09 28.31
CA GLU A 124 7.29 2.41 28.13
C GLU A 124 7.80 2.56 26.70
N LEU A 125 7.36 3.63 26.03
CA LEU A 125 7.74 3.96 24.66
C LEU A 125 8.26 5.39 24.61
N MET A 126 9.29 5.64 23.80
CA MET A 126 9.75 6.98 23.47
C MET A 126 9.13 7.40 22.14
N PRO A 127 8.29 8.45 22.09
CA PRO A 127 7.78 8.95 20.83
C PRO A 127 8.91 9.49 19.94
N ASP A 128 8.79 9.31 18.63
CA ASP A 128 9.74 9.88 17.66
C ASP A 128 9.65 11.41 17.64
N HIS A 129 8.42 11.94 17.78
CA HIS A 129 8.10 13.36 17.73
C HIS A 129 7.17 13.81 18.86
N SER A 130 7.08 15.12 19.05
CA SER A 130 5.98 15.78 19.75
C SER A 130 4.94 16.29 18.76
N ILE A 131 3.73 16.66 19.20
CA ILE A 131 2.72 17.33 18.36
C ILE A 131 3.27 18.59 17.65
N LYS A 132 4.25 19.28 18.26
CA LYS A 132 4.91 20.46 17.69
C LYS A 132 5.93 20.14 16.61
N THR A 133 6.51 18.94 16.64
CA THR A 133 7.62 18.53 15.77
C THR A 133 7.27 17.43 14.78
N LEU A 134 6.04 16.89 14.85
CA LEU A 134 5.56 15.88 13.90
C LEU A 134 5.53 16.47 12.47
N PRO A 135 6.13 15.83 11.46
CA PRO A 135 5.98 16.26 10.07
C PRO A 135 4.54 16.12 9.57
N ALA A 136 4.24 16.55 8.35
CA ALA A 136 2.94 16.23 7.74
C ALA A 136 2.83 14.71 7.54
N VAL A 137 1.68 14.14 7.92
CA VAL A 137 1.41 12.71 7.75
C VAL A 137 0.07 12.48 7.05
N ASP A 138 -0.01 11.40 6.28
CA ASP A 138 -1.22 11.02 5.55
C ASP A 138 -2.33 10.54 6.49
N ILE A 139 -1.97 9.85 7.57
CA ILE A 139 -2.88 9.26 8.54
C ILE A 139 -2.50 9.68 9.96
N LEU A 140 -3.49 10.04 10.77
CA LEU A 140 -3.34 10.16 12.23
C LEU A 140 -4.14 9.06 12.93
N VAL A 141 -3.56 8.42 13.93
CA VAL A 141 -4.20 7.40 14.78
C VAL A 141 -4.25 7.90 16.22
N LEU A 142 -5.46 7.98 16.76
CA LEU A 142 -5.77 8.44 18.12
C LEU A 142 -6.29 7.25 18.94
N PRO A 143 -5.44 6.60 19.75
CA PRO A 143 -5.87 5.49 20.59
C PRO A 143 -6.76 5.97 21.73
N GLY A 144 -7.48 5.03 22.35
CA GLY A 144 -8.14 5.26 23.62
C GLY A 144 -7.25 4.85 24.79
N GLY A 145 -7.87 4.67 25.95
CA GLY A 145 -7.20 4.31 27.20
C GLY A 145 -7.53 5.25 28.35
N GLY A 146 -7.27 4.77 29.58
CA GLY A 146 -7.20 5.56 30.80
C GLY A 146 -8.30 6.61 31.00
N LEU A 147 -9.58 6.24 31.08
CA LEU A 147 -10.71 7.19 31.24
C LEU A 147 -10.65 8.16 32.45
N ALA A 148 -9.61 8.10 33.29
CA ALA A 148 -9.29 9.07 34.33
C ALA A 148 -8.05 9.96 34.05
N GLU A 149 -7.17 9.58 33.10
CA GLU A 149 -5.89 10.25 32.82
C GLU A 149 -5.69 10.65 31.35
N SER A 150 -6.45 10.07 30.41
CA SER A 150 -6.70 10.70 29.12
C SER A 150 -7.75 11.78 29.35
N ASN A 151 -7.35 13.05 29.34
CA ASN A 151 -8.31 14.14 29.28
C ASN A 151 -8.59 14.41 27.79
N PRO A 152 -9.75 13.97 27.24
CA PRO A 152 -10.06 14.25 25.84
C PRO A 152 -10.17 15.76 25.56
N ALA A 153 -10.35 16.56 26.63
CA ALA A 153 -10.32 18.01 26.61
C ALA A 153 -8.91 18.61 26.79
N ASP A 154 -7.83 17.84 26.60
CA ASP A 154 -6.49 18.44 26.47
C ASP A 154 -6.48 19.32 25.22
N GLN A 155 -6.58 20.64 25.46
CA GLN A 155 -6.75 21.64 24.42
C GLN A 155 -5.56 21.68 23.45
N GLU A 156 -4.37 21.25 23.87
CA GLU A 156 -3.19 21.20 22.99
C GLU A 156 -3.38 20.13 21.91
N VAL A 157 -3.87 18.95 22.29
CA VAL A 157 -4.18 17.86 21.34
C VAL A 157 -5.36 18.23 20.45
N VAL A 158 -6.42 18.83 21.02
CA VAL A 158 -7.60 19.28 20.27
C VAL A 158 -7.23 20.33 19.22
N ASN A 159 -6.38 21.30 19.58
CA ASN A 159 -5.92 22.33 18.64
C ASN A 159 -5.03 21.72 17.54
N PHE A 160 -4.10 20.84 17.91
CA PHE A 160 -3.29 20.10 16.94
C PHE A 160 -4.16 19.35 15.91
N LEU A 161 -5.23 18.67 16.35
CA LEU A 161 -6.14 17.98 15.43
C LEU A 161 -6.86 18.94 14.48
N LYS A 162 -7.32 20.09 14.98
CA LYS A 162 -7.95 21.13 14.15
C LYS A 162 -6.99 21.69 13.10
N GLU A 163 -5.73 21.91 13.47
CA GLU A 163 -4.68 22.41 12.58
C GLU A 163 -4.28 21.38 11.52
N ARG A 164 -4.22 20.10 11.88
CA ARG A 164 -3.77 19.03 10.96
C ARG A 164 -4.84 18.56 10.00
N LYS A 165 -6.12 18.74 10.32
CA LYS A 165 -7.25 18.14 9.58
C LYS A 165 -7.13 18.36 8.06
N ASP A 166 -6.75 19.56 7.60
CA ASP A 166 -6.75 19.88 6.16
C ASP A 166 -5.54 19.28 5.43
N SER A 167 -4.50 18.90 6.18
CA SER A 167 -3.27 18.28 5.66
C SER A 167 -3.23 16.75 5.79
N THR A 168 -4.20 16.16 6.49
CA THR A 168 -4.25 14.72 6.79
C THR A 168 -5.38 14.06 6.01
N LYS A 169 -5.10 12.95 5.32
CA LYS A 169 -6.08 12.24 4.48
C LYS A 169 -7.06 11.42 5.31
N VAL A 170 -6.60 10.80 6.39
CA VAL A 170 -7.45 10.01 7.31
C VAL A 170 -7.08 10.26 8.76
N ILE A 171 -8.08 10.48 9.61
CA ILE A 171 -7.93 10.49 11.06
C ILE A 171 -8.73 9.31 11.61
N LEU A 172 -8.02 8.33 12.16
CA LEU A 172 -8.56 7.14 12.78
C LEU A 172 -8.56 7.31 14.30
N SER A 173 -9.69 7.15 14.96
CA SER A 173 -9.72 6.97 16.42
C SER A 173 -10.08 5.54 16.79
N VAL A 174 -9.46 5.02 17.85
CA VAL A 174 -9.80 3.73 18.44
C VAL A 174 -10.38 3.94 19.84
N CYS A 175 -11.40 3.17 20.22
CA CYS A 175 -11.94 3.17 21.59
C CYS A 175 -12.36 4.60 22.03
N SER A 176 -11.93 5.03 23.22
CA SER A 176 -12.14 6.38 23.75
C SER A 176 -11.39 7.49 23.02
N GLY A 177 -10.50 7.18 22.07
CA GLY A 177 -9.83 8.19 21.24
C GLY A 177 -10.81 9.04 20.42
N SER A 178 -12.02 8.52 20.19
CA SER A 178 -13.14 9.24 19.57
C SER A 178 -13.54 10.52 20.30
N PHE A 179 -13.30 10.62 21.61
CA PHE A 179 -13.59 11.83 22.37
C PHE A 179 -12.67 13.00 21.98
N PHE A 180 -11.40 12.76 21.60
CA PHE A 180 -10.54 13.82 21.05
C PHE A 180 -11.13 14.41 19.76
N LEU A 181 -11.73 13.55 18.92
CA LEU A 181 -12.41 13.99 17.70
C LEU A 181 -13.70 14.75 17.99
N GLY A 182 -14.44 14.33 19.03
CA GLY A 182 -15.62 15.02 19.53
C GLY A 182 -15.31 16.43 20.00
N GLU A 183 -14.32 16.60 20.88
CA GLU A 183 -13.85 17.91 21.36
C GLU A 183 -13.30 18.80 20.23
N ALA A 184 -12.66 18.20 19.23
CA ALA A 184 -12.22 18.92 18.03
C ALA A 184 -13.38 19.34 17.12
N GLY A 185 -14.62 18.91 17.38
CA GLY A 185 -15.79 19.14 16.53
C GLY A 185 -15.76 18.34 15.22
N LEU A 186 -14.84 17.38 15.10
CA LEU A 186 -14.64 16.59 13.89
C LEU A 186 -15.74 15.54 13.69
N LEU A 187 -16.47 15.18 14.75
CA LEU A 187 -17.59 14.25 14.69
C LEU A 187 -18.94 14.88 14.29
N ASN A 188 -19.01 16.20 14.17
CA ASN A 188 -20.27 16.87 13.78
C ASN A 188 -20.77 16.36 12.43
N ASP A 189 -22.05 15.99 12.41
CA ASP A 189 -22.82 15.51 11.26
C ASP A 189 -22.23 14.24 10.61
N LYS A 190 -21.52 13.42 11.40
CA LYS A 190 -20.88 12.18 10.95
C LYS A 190 -21.35 10.99 11.77
N LYS A 191 -21.27 9.80 11.17
CA LYS A 191 -21.44 8.53 11.86
C LYS A 191 -20.22 8.26 12.72
N SER A 192 -20.39 7.97 14.00
CA SER A 192 -19.27 7.63 14.87
C SER A 192 -19.58 6.42 15.75
N THR A 193 -18.54 5.81 16.30
CA THR A 193 -18.65 4.82 17.35
C THR A 193 -17.49 4.98 18.33
N THR A 194 -17.55 4.27 19.45
CA THR A 194 -16.53 4.28 20.51
C THR A 194 -16.56 2.93 21.24
N PHE A 195 -15.76 2.78 22.30
CA PHE A 195 -15.87 1.62 23.17
C PHE A 195 -17.30 1.39 23.65
N ALA A 196 -17.77 0.15 23.67
CA ALA A 196 -19.18 -0.18 23.92
C ALA A 196 -19.73 0.47 25.21
N GLY A 197 -18.93 0.49 26.29
CA GLY A 197 -19.32 1.12 27.56
C GLY A 197 -19.39 2.66 27.52
N LEU A 198 -18.87 3.30 26.48
CA LEU A 198 -18.82 4.76 26.33
C LEU A 198 -19.82 5.31 25.30
N ILE A 199 -20.55 4.45 24.59
CA ILE A 199 -21.53 4.86 23.58
C ILE A 199 -22.54 5.89 24.12
N PRO A 200 -23.19 5.68 25.30
CA PRO A 200 -24.13 6.67 25.83
C PRO A 200 -23.47 8.01 26.14
N ARG A 201 -22.22 7.99 26.64
CA ARG A 201 -21.47 9.20 26.97
C ARG A 201 -21.10 9.98 25.71
N LEU A 202 -20.62 9.31 24.67
CA LEU A 202 -20.27 9.96 23.40
C LEU A 202 -21.51 10.64 22.78
N ALA A 203 -22.65 9.94 22.76
CA ALA A 203 -23.92 10.47 22.25
C ALA A 203 -24.42 11.69 23.05
N SER A 204 -24.30 11.63 24.38
CA SER A 204 -24.71 12.74 25.24
C SER A 204 -23.79 13.97 25.13
N GLN A 205 -22.47 13.78 24.98
CA GLN A 205 -21.50 14.88 24.93
C GLN A 205 -21.41 15.52 23.54
N TYR A 206 -21.61 14.75 22.48
CA TYR A 206 -21.52 15.23 21.09
C TYR A 206 -22.80 14.93 20.30
N PRO A 207 -23.93 15.58 20.63
CA PRO A 207 -25.25 15.26 20.07
C PRO A 207 -25.39 15.55 18.57
N LYS A 208 -24.43 16.26 17.96
CA LYS A 208 -24.37 16.47 16.50
C LYS A 208 -23.78 15.28 15.75
N SER A 209 -23.24 14.30 16.46
CA SER A 209 -22.70 13.07 15.90
C SER A 209 -23.78 11.99 15.86
N GLU A 210 -23.91 11.27 14.75
CA GLU A 210 -24.75 10.07 14.65
C GLU A 210 -23.99 8.90 15.30
N VAL A 211 -24.12 8.73 16.62
CA VAL A 211 -23.41 7.69 17.36
C VAL A 211 -24.07 6.33 17.15
N LEU A 212 -23.36 5.42 16.49
CA LEU A 212 -23.79 4.05 16.20
C LEU A 212 -23.29 3.07 17.26
N ASN A 213 -24.20 2.24 17.75
CA ASN A 213 -23.91 1.07 18.56
C ASN A 213 -23.82 -0.19 17.69
N ASN A 214 -23.22 -1.26 18.21
CA ASN A 214 -23.11 -2.58 17.55
C ASN A 214 -22.39 -2.56 16.19
N VAL A 215 -21.44 -1.65 16.01
CA VAL A 215 -20.54 -1.61 14.85
C VAL A 215 -19.09 -1.67 15.32
N LYS A 216 -18.22 -2.33 14.55
CA LYS A 216 -16.78 -2.33 14.86
C LYS A 216 -16.14 -0.98 14.54
N TYR A 217 -16.58 -0.34 13.46
CA TYR A 217 -16.11 0.99 13.07
C TYR A 217 -17.10 1.69 12.15
N THR A 218 -16.92 3.00 11.99
CA THR A 218 -17.58 3.85 11.00
C THR A 218 -16.51 4.51 10.11
N ASP A 219 -16.83 4.73 8.84
CA ASP A 219 -15.94 5.42 7.88
C ASP A 219 -16.73 6.53 7.18
N ASN A 220 -16.33 7.79 7.41
CA ASN A 220 -16.92 8.99 6.80
C ASN A 220 -15.96 9.62 5.77
N GLY A 221 -15.13 8.82 5.12
CA GLY A 221 -14.06 9.31 4.25
C GLY A 221 -12.82 9.64 5.06
N GLN A 222 -12.71 10.90 5.51
CA GLN A 222 -11.54 11.37 6.26
C GLN A 222 -11.57 10.89 7.72
N ILE A 223 -12.74 10.85 8.35
CA ILE A 223 -12.87 10.49 9.76
C ILE A 223 -13.33 9.04 9.89
N VAL A 224 -12.50 8.21 10.49
CA VAL A 224 -12.79 6.81 10.81
C VAL A 224 -12.78 6.67 12.33
N THR A 225 -13.84 6.08 12.89
CA THR A 225 -13.89 5.80 14.34
C THR A 225 -14.15 4.32 14.55
N SER A 226 -13.42 3.68 15.46
CA SER A 226 -13.65 2.29 15.83
C SER A 226 -14.10 2.16 17.28
N ALA A 227 -14.76 1.03 17.56
CA ALA A 227 -14.93 0.56 18.92
C ALA A 227 -13.56 0.21 19.54
N GLY A 228 -13.55 -0.42 20.71
CA GLY A 228 -12.30 -0.66 21.43
C GLY A 228 -11.47 -1.82 20.89
N LEU A 229 -10.18 -1.77 21.23
CA LEU A 229 -9.26 -2.91 21.20
C LEU A 229 -9.17 -3.52 19.79
N SER A 230 -9.59 -4.77 19.63
CA SER A 230 -9.54 -5.49 18.35
C SER A 230 -10.28 -4.81 17.20
N SER A 231 -11.28 -3.96 17.49
CA SER A 231 -11.98 -3.20 16.46
C SER A 231 -11.09 -2.17 15.77
N GLY A 232 -10.03 -1.70 16.45
CA GLY A 232 -9.00 -0.84 15.86
C GLY A 232 -8.19 -1.54 14.78
N ILE A 233 -8.02 -2.86 14.88
CA ILE A 233 -7.36 -3.69 13.86
C ILE A 233 -8.23 -3.75 12.60
N ASP A 234 -9.53 -4.07 12.75
CA ASP A 234 -10.48 -4.09 11.63
C ASP A 234 -10.58 -2.73 10.92
N ALA A 235 -10.61 -1.64 11.69
CA ALA A 235 -10.65 -0.29 11.17
C ALA A 235 -9.34 0.08 10.44
N SER A 236 -8.19 -0.40 10.93
CA SER A 236 -6.90 -0.15 10.28
C SER A 236 -6.83 -0.83 8.91
N PHE A 237 -7.34 -2.06 8.77
CA PHE A 237 -7.48 -2.70 7.44
C PHE A 237 -8.43 -1.93 6.52
N GLN A 238 -9.52 -1.38 7.05
CA GLN A 238 -10.38 -0.48 6.29
C GLN A 238 -9.60 0.74 5.81
N VAL A 239 -8.78 1.37 6.66
CA VAL A 239 -7.93 2.50 6.26
C VAL A 239 -6.91 2.09 5.21
N VAL A 240 -6.20 0.97 5.38
CA VAL A 240 -5.27 0.42 4.37
C VAL A 240 -5.97 0.26 3.02
N SER A 241 -7.23 -0.20 3.01
CA SER A 241 -8.00 -0.37 1.78
C SER A 241 -8.26 0.93 1.02
N LYS A 242 -8.26 2.08 1.70
CA LYS A 242 -8.43 3.41 1.07
C LYS A 242 -7.17 3.84 0.30
N PHE A 243 -6.00 3.36 0.72
CA PHE A 243 -4.72 3.70 0.09
C PHE A 243 -4.30 2.68 -0.96
N TYR A 244 -4.45 1.39 -0.66
CA TYR A 244 -3.94 0.29 -1.49
C TYR A 244 -5.04 -0.60 -2.09
N GLY A 245 -6.31 -0.26 -1.85
CA GLY A 245 -7.45 -1.06 -2.30
C GLY A 245 -7.72 -2.26 -1.39
N VAL A 246 -8.95 -2.77 -1.49
CA VAL A 246 -9.45 -3.83 -0.58
C VAL A 246 -8.72 -5.15 -0.77
N GLY A 247 -8.31 -5.46 -2.00
CA GLY A 247 -7.57 -6.70 -2.31
C GLY A 247 -6.24 -6.76 -1.58
N ARG A 248 -5.52 -5.64 -1.50
CA ARG A 248 -4.26 -5.54 -0.76
C ARG A 248 -4.48 -5.59 0.76
N ALA A 249 -5.50 -4.89 1.26
CA ALA A 249 -5.86 -4.98 2.68
C ALA A 249 -6.18 -6.43 3.11
N GLN A 250 -6.94 -7.18 2.31
CA GLN A 250 -7.25 -8.58 2.60
C GLN A 250 -6.02 -9.49 2.52
N GLU A 251 -5.10 -9.23 1.58
CA GLU A 251 -3.84 -9.97 1.49
C GLU A 251 -3.00 -9.78 2.76
N ILE A 252 -2.88 -8.55 3.24
CA ILE A 252 -2.16 -8.22 4.47
C ILE A 252 -2.86 -8.89 5.66
N ALA A 253 -4.20 -8.86 5.73
CA ALA A 253 -4.93 -9.57 6.77
C ALA A 253 -4.65 -11.08 6.76
N ASN A 254 -4.66 -11.70 5.58
CA ASN A 254 -4.32 -13.12 5.44
C ASN A 254 -2.85 -13.42 5.82
N HIS A 255 -1.92 -12.52 5.50
CA HIS A 255 -0.51 -12.64 5.88
C HIS A 255 -0.33 -12.55 7.40
N MET A 256 -1.12 -11.69 8.06
CA MET A 256 -1.18 -11.57 9.52
C MET A 256 -2.04 -12.67 10.16
N GLU A 257 -2.54 -13.64 9.39
CA GLU A 257 -3.48 -14.68 9.81
C GLU A 257 -4.74 -14.13 10.53
N TYR A 258 -5.11 -12.89 10.21
CA TYR A 258 -6.22 -12.19 10.83
C TYR A 258 -7.50 -12.36 10.00
N PRO A 259 -8.62 -12.81 10.59
CA PRO A 259 -9.86 -13.08 9.87
C PRO A 259 -10.66 -11.79 9.60
N TRP A 260 -10.04 -10.84 8.88
CA TRP A 260 -10.73 -9.62 8.47
C TRP A 260 -11.84 -9.98 7.49
N LYS A 261 -13.08 -9.58 7.82
CA LYS A 261 -14.27 -9.82 7.00
C LYS A 261 -14.86 -8.49 6.56
N ARG A 262 -15.06 -8.34 5.26
CA ARG A 262 -15.91 -7.31 4.65
C ARG A 262 -17.18 -7.96 4.12
N GLU A 263 -18.20 -7.17 3.77
CA GLU A 263 -19.52 -7.63 3.28
C GLU A 263 -19.49 -8.51 2.01
N HIS A 264 -18.31 -8.84 1.46
CA HIS A 264 -18.15 -9.72 0.31
C HIS A 264 -17.00 -10.70 0.53
N ASP A 265 -17.11 -11.91 -0.03
CA ASP A 265 -16.04 -12.91 -0.06
C ASP A 265 -14.92 -12.44 -1.01
N TYR A 266 -13.86 -11.89 -0.43
CA TYR A 266 -12.65 -11.51 -1.16
C TYR A 266 -11.75 -12.73 -1.36
N ALA A 267 -11.53 -13.13 -2.62
CA ALA A 267 -10.42 -14.01 -2.94
C ALA A 267 -9.13 -13.17 -3.04
N ARG A 268 -7.99 -13.75 -2.64
CA ARG A 268 -6.65 -13.17 -2.82
C ARG A 268 -6.52 -12.63 -4.26
N SER A 269 -6.66 -11.33 -4.44
CA SER A 269 -6.61 -10.68 -5.78
C SER A 269 -5.32 -11.02 -6.54
N GLN A 270 -4.23 -11.28 -5.82
CA GLN A 270 -2.96 -11.74 -6.38
C GLN A 270 -2.94 -13.22 -6.81
N LEU A 271 -3.79 -14.09 -6.24
CA LEU A 271 -3.96 -15.45 -6.80
C LEU A 271 -4.52 -15.36 -8.23
N ALA A 272 -5.40 -14.40 -8.50
CA ALA A 272 -5.91 -14.17 -9.84
C ALA A 272 -4.79 -13.79 -10.85
N ILE A 273 -3.74 -13.11 -10.37
CA ILE A 273 -2.48 -12.89 -11.12
C ILE A 273 -1.65 -14.17 -11.22
N ASN A 274 -1.60 -15.01 -10.19
CA ASN A 274 -0.89 -16.29 -10.24
C ASN A 274 -1.47 -17.26 -11.28
N TYR A 275 -2.76 -17.15 -11.60
CA TYR A 275 -3.41 -17.91 -12.69
C TYR A 275 -3.23 -17.27 -14.07
N MET A 276 -2.64 -16.08 -14.12
CA MET A 276 -2.03 -15.54 -15.34
C MET A 276 -0.54 -15.85 -15.24
N SER A 277 -0.20 -17.14 -15.38
CA SER A 277 1.10 -17.77 -15.11
C SER A 277 2.34 -17.08 -15.69
N HIS A 278 2.16 -16.08 -16.55
CA HIS A 278 3.23 -15.29 -17.18
C HIS A 278 3.18 -13.78 -16.90
N ILE A 279 2.13 -13.26 -16.24
CA ILE A 279 2.11 -11.85 -15.78
C ILE A 279 3.10 -11.64 -14.65
N GLN A 280 3.35 -12.63 -13.80
CA GLN A 280 4.48 -12.57 -12.85
C GLN A 280 5.82 -12.41 -13.58
N THR A 281 6.05 -13.14 -14.67
CA THR A 281 7.23 -12.96 -15.52
C THR A 281 7.28 -11.53 -16.09
N LEU A 282 6.13 -10.96 -16.49
CA LEU A 282 6.06 -9.58 -16.95
C LEU A 282 6.36 -8.56 -15.83
N THR A 283 5.96 -8.82 -14.58
CA THR A 283 6.35 -8.01 -13.41
C THR A 283 7.83 -8.15 -13.03
N GLN A 284 8.50 -9.22 -13.50
CA GLN A 284 9.95 -9.40 -13.36
C GLN A 284 10.73 -8.74 -14.51
N LEU A 285 10.13 -8.64 -15.70
CA LEU A 285 10.72 -8.08 -16.92
C LEU A 285 10.66 -6.55 -16.99
N PHE A 286 9.55 -5.96 -16.53
CA PHE A 286 9.44 -4.53 -16.29
C PHE A 286 9.51 -4.42 -14.80
N ALA A 287 10.51 -3.73 -14.28
CA ALA A 287 10.51 -3.42 -12.89
C ALA A 287 9.17 -2.68 -12.65
N ILE A 288 8.29 -3.32 -11.90
CA ILE A 288 6.90 -2.93 -11.71
C ILE A 288 6.68 -2.97 -10.20
N ASP A 289 6.42 -1.81 -9.61
CA ASP A 289 6.08 -1.76 -8.20
C ASP A 289 4.56 -1.91 -8.07
N PHE A 290 4.12 -3.06 -7.58
CA PHE A 290 2.74 -3.28 -7.20
C PHE A 290 2.40 -2.35 -6.04
N PHE A 291 1.36 -1.53 -6.20
CA PHE A 291 0.98 -0.56 -5.17
C PHE A 291 -0.52 -0.53 -4.86
N TYR A 292 -1.37 -1.17 -5.67
CA TYR A 292 -2.81 -1.12 -5.47
C TYR A 292 -3.52 -2.33 -6.06
N SER A 293 -4.48 -2.88 -5.31
CA SER A 293 -5.39 -3.92 -5.80
C SER A 293 -6.77 -3.85 -5.16
N GLN A 294 -7.80 -4.03 -5.99
CA GLN A 294 -9.19 -4.11 -5.56
C GLN A 294 -9.96 -5.18 -6.34
N GLY A 295 -11.15 -5.54 -5.82
CA GLY A 295 -12.06 -6.50 -6.44
C GLY A 295 -12.25 -7.78 -5.62
N ASN A 296 -13.17 -8.64 -6.06
CA ASN A 296 -13.66 -9.80 -5.34
C ASN A 296 -13.26 -11.13 -6.03
N GLN A 297 -13.95 -12.24 -5.70
CA GLN A 297 -13.71 -13.54 -6.32
C GLN A 297 -13.91 -13.58 -7.85
N ASP A 298 -14.76 -12.71 -8.38
CA ASP A 298 -15.20 -12.71 -9.77
C ASP A 298 -14.59 -11.57 -10.61
N GLU A 299 -14.25 -10.43 -10.00
CA GLU A 299 -13.72 -9.25 -10.69
C GLU A 299 -12.57 -8.62 -9.92
N TRP A 300 -11.46 -8.27 -10.59
CA TRP A 300 -10.30 -7.64 -9.95
C TRP A 300 -9.57 -6.63 -10.83
N GLU A 301 -8.90 -5.69 -10.16
CA GLU A 301 -8.04 -4.67 -10.75
C GLU A 301 -6.76 -4.54 -9.92
N CYS A 302 -5.61 -4.64 -10.59
CA CYS A 302 -4.30 -4.42 -10.01
C CYS A 302 -3.58 -3.31 -10.76
N ARG A 303 -2.87 -2.45 -10.02
CA ARG A 303 -2.12 -1.33 -10.58
C ARG A 303 -0.67 -1.39 -10.16
N TYR A 304 0.16 -0.93 -11.09
CA TYR A 304 1.58 -1.14 -11.09
C TYR A 304 2.28 0.13 -11.57
N HIS A 305 3.23 0.64 -10.80
CA HIS A 305 4.10 1.71 -11.27
C HIS A 305 5.07 1.14 -12.31
N LEU A 306 5.12 1.76 -13.49
CA LEU A 306 6.10 1.44 -14.51
C LEU A 306 7.32 2.33 -14.30
N THR A 307 8.51 1.73 -14.20
CA THR A 307 9.74 2.51 -14.29
C THR A 307 10.06 2.79 -15.75
N GLU A 308 9.90 4.04 -16.14
CA GLU A 308 10.07 4.50 -17.51
C GLU A 308 11.48 4.27 -18.02
N GLN A 309 11.62 3.47 -19.09
CA GLN A 309 12.58 3.67 -20.19
C GLN A 309 12.05 3.08 -21.52
N MET A 310 10.77 2.67 -21.56
CA MET A 310 10.17 1.96 -22.69
C MET A 310 8.84 2.61 -23.04
N SER A 311 8.59 2.83 -24.33
CA SER A 311 7.30 3.34 -24.77
C SER A 311 6.18 2.39 -24.36
N ALA A 312 4.98 2.92 -24.09
CA ALA A 312 3.80 2.12 -23.80
C ALA A 312 3.56 1.02 -24.86
N GLU A 313 3.87 1.32 -26.11
CA GLU A 313 3.81 0.38 -27.23
C GLU A 313 4.77 -0.81 -27.08
N LYS A 314 6.01 -0.55 -26.62
CA LYS A 314 7.02 -1.59 -26.41
C LYS A 314 6.67 -2.48 -25.21
N ILE A 315 6.18 -1.89 -24.12
CA ILE A 315 5.71 -2.65 -22.95
C ILE A 315 4.52 -3.53 -23.35
N LYS A 316 3.52 -2.96 -24.03
CA LYS A 316 2.36 -3.71 -24.54
C LYS A 316 2.79 -4.86 -25.45
N LEU A 317 3.73 -4.63 -26.38
CA LEU A 317 4.21 -5.66 -27.29
C LEU A 317 4.85 -6.85 -26.55
N LEU A 318 5.61 -6.60 -25.50
CA LEU A 318 6.22 -7.66 -24.70
C LEU A 318 5.18 -8.42 -23.87
N VAL A 319 4.21 -7.71 -23.27
CA VAL A 319 3.05 -8.33 -22.62
C VAL A 319 2.29 -9.23 -23.60
N GLN A 320 2.04 -8.73 -24.81
CA GLN A 320 1.36 -9.49 -25.85
C GLN A 320 2.13 -10.75 -26.25
N LYS A 321 3.43 -10.64 -26.53
CA LYS A 321 4.27 -11.80 -26.89
C LYS A 321 4.26 -12.87 -25.82
N GLU A 322 4.31 -12.47 -24.55
CA GLU A 322 4.32 -13.42 -23.44
C GLU A 322 2.95 -14.10 -23.26
N LEU A 323 1.85 -13.35 -23.43
CA LEU A 323 0.49 -13.92 -23.43
C LEU A 323 0.23 -14.85 -24.63
N GLU A 324 0.87 -14.61 -25.78
CA GLU A 324 0.79 -15.51 -26.93
C GLU A 324 1.53 -16.84 -26.69
N LYS A 325 2.66 -16.82 -25.95
CA LYS A 325 3.40 -18.05 -25.59
C LYS A 325 2.61 -18.98 -24.66
N SER A 326 1.73 -18.44 -23.83
CA SER A 326 0.99 -19.25 -22.86
C SER A 326 -0.06 -20.15 -23.51
N GLY A 327 -0.42 -19.91 -24.78
CA GLY A 327 -1.35 -20.73 -25.57
C GLY A 327 -2.81 -20.73 -25.08
N ASN A 328 -3.09 -20.13 -23.92
CA ASN A 328 -4.39 -20.10 -23.27
C ASN A 328 -5.09 -18.73 -23.36
N TRP A 329 -4.51 -17.80 -24.12
CA TRP A 329 -5.00 -16.44 -24.28
C TRP A 329 -5.44 -16.16 -25.72
N VAL A 330 -6.60 -15.53 -25.88
CA VAL A 330 -7.13 -15.10 -27.18
C VAL A 330 -7.35 -13.60 -27.16
N ILE A 331 -6.49 -12.87 -27.88
CA ILE A 331 -6.59 -11.41 -28.02
C ILE A 331 -7.87 -11.06 -28.78
N LYS A 332 -8.70 -10.18 -28.22
CA LYS A 332 -9.95 -9.68 -28.84
C LYS A 332 -9.83 -8.24 -29.32
N LYS A 333 -9.06 -7.40 -28.62
CA LYS A 333 -8.84 -5.99 -28.96
C LYS A 333 -7.43 -5.57 -28.55
N SER A 334 -6.75 -4.81 -29.40
CA SER A 334 -5.46 -4.22 -29.08
C SER A 334 -5.32 -2.84 -29.72
N ASN A 335 -4.61 -1.94 -29.04
CA ASN A 335 -4.11 -0.69 -29.61
C ASN A 335 -2.70 -0.39 -29.03
N LYS A 336 -2.20 0.84 -29.19
CA LYS A 336 -0.84 1.22 -28.76
C LYS A 336 -0.54 1.03 -27.27
N SER A 337 -1.53 1.16 -26.39
CA SER A 337 -1.33 1.07 -24.93
C SER A 337 -2.32 0.13 -24.24
N PHE A 338 -3.07 -0.65 -25.02
CA PHE A 338 -4.15 -1.48 -24.52
C PHE A 338 -4.16 -2.86 -25.19
N LEU A 339 -4.48 -3.87 -24.39
CA LEU A 339 -4.74 -5.24 -24.82
C LEU A 339 -5.95 -5.75 -24.04
N LYS A 340 -6.86 -6.44 -24.72
CA LYS A 340 -7.99 -7.13 -24.10
C LYS A 340 -8.21 -8.47 -24.78
N GLY A 341 -8.44 -9.51 -23.99
CA GLY A 341 -8.61 -10.86 -24.48
C GLY A 341 -9.34 -11.73 -23.48
N THR A 342 -9.54 -12.98 -23.88
CA THR A 342 -10.09 -14.03 -23.02
C THR A 342 -8.99 -15.02 -22.67
N VAL A 343 -8.96 -15.46 -21.41
CA VAL A 343 -8.10 -16.53 -20.92
C VAL A 343 -8.96 -17.75 -20.60
N ASN A 344 -8.45 -18.94 -20.90
CA ASN A 344 -9.02 -20.18 -20.40
C ASN A 344 -7.99 -20.89 -19.51
N HIS A 345 -8.18 -20.87 -18.19
CA HIS A 345 -7.20 -21.40 -17.26
C HIS A 345 -7.73 -22.65 -16.53
N PRO A 346 -6.96 -23.75 -16.47
CA PRO A 346 -7.44 -25.04 -15.95
C PRO A 346 -7.99 -25.04 -14.50
N MET A 347 -7.62 -24.06 -13.68
CA MET A 347 -8.07 -23.96 -12.27
C MET A 347 -9.07 -22.84 -11.98
N ILE A 348 -9.26 -21.87 -12.87
CA ILE A 348 -10.17 -20.73 -12.60
C ILE A 348 -11.26 -20.56 -13.67
N GLY A 349 -11.27 -21.44 -14.66
CA GLY A 349 -12.19 -21.39 -15.79
C GLY A 349 -11.88 -20.25 -16.77
N GLN A 350 -12.92 -19.85 -17.49
CA GLN A 350 -12.83 -18.81 -18.51
C GLN A 350 -12.94 -17.41 -17.90
N GLY A 351 -12.06 -16.50 -18.31
CA GLY A 351 -12.06 -15.11 -17.89
C GLY A 351 -11.77 -14.13 -19.02
N GLU A 352 -12.12 -12.87 -18.80
CA GLU A 352 -11.74 -11.73 -19.63
C GLU A 352 -10.65 -10.95 -18.91
N VAL A 353 -9.58 -10.61 -19.62
CA VAL A 353 -8.43 -9.88 -19.07
C VAL A 353 -8.14 -8.67 -19.96
N SER A 354 -7.84 -7.55 -19.33
CA SER A 354 -7.37 -6.34 -20.02
C SER A 354 -6.11 -5.79 -19.36
N PHE A 355 -5.20 -5.32 -20.19
CA PHE A 355 -3.99 -4.61 -19.82
C PHE A 355 -4.06 -3.23 -20.46
N ALA A 356 -3.80 -2.19 -19.68
CA ALA A 356 -3.76 -0.81 -20.15
C ALA A 356 -2.54 -0.09 -19.56
N ILE A 357 -1.95 0.82 -20.32
CA ILE A 357 -0.95 1.76 -19.82
C ILE A 357 -1.59 3.14 -19.81
N GLU A 358 -1.71 3.71 -18.61
CA GLU A 358 -2.15 5.08 -18.41
C GLU A 358 -0.93 6.00 -18.50
N ASN A 359 -0.77 6.69 -19.64
CA ASN A 359 0.29 7.67 -19.85
C ASN A 359 -0.02 8.96 -19.06
N LYS A 360 0.51 9.02 -17.84
CA LYS A 360 0.60 10.20 -16.97
C LYS A 360 2.10 10.50 -16.76
N PRO A 361 2.50 11.63 -16.15
CA PRO A 361 3.92 11.90 -15.85
C PRO A 361 4.68 10.76 -15.14
N ASN A 362 3.94 9.83 -14.49
CA ASN A 362 4.43 8.50 -14.10
C ASN A 362 3.47 7.45 -14.69
N PRO A 363 3.89 6.60 -15.64
CA PRO A 363 2.99 5.68 -16.31
C PRO A 363 2.61 4.53 -15.38
N ILE A 364 1.34 4.16 -15.46
CA ILE A 364 0.76 3.10 -14.62
C ILE A 364 0.29 1.98 -15.54
N ALA A 365 0.76 0.77 -15.29
CA ALA A 365 0.15 -0.42 -15.87
C ALA A 365 -1.06 -0.81 -15.01
N VAL A 366 -2.19 -1.00 -15.68
CA VAL A 366 -3.45 -1.42 -15.07
C VAL A 366 -3.84 -2.75 -15.68
N ILE A 367 -3.99 -3.75 -14.82
CA ILE A 367 -4.44 -5.09 -15.20
C ILE A 367 -5.81 -5.27 -14.57
N LYS A 368 -6.83 -5.48 -15.40
CA LYS A 368 -8.17 -5.83 -14.95
C LYS A 368 -8.55 -7.18 -15.46
N ALA A 369 -9.27 -7.95 -14.66
CA ALA A 369 -9.84 -9.19 -15.14
C ALA A 369 -11.15 -9.55 -14.46
N ARG A 370 -11.93 -10.37 -15.15
CA ARG A 370 -13.28 -10.77 -14.80
C ARG A 370 -13.49 -12.23 -15.16
N ARG A 371 -14.06 -13.01 -14.25
CA ARG A 371 -14.47 -14.40 -14.47
C ARG A 371 -15.76 -14.43 -15.29
N LEU A 372 -15.79 -15.25 -16.35
CA LEU A 372 -16.93 -15.44 -17.25
C LEU A 372 -17.71 -16.72 -16.95
N GLN A 373 -17.02 -17.78 -16.52
CA GLN A 373 -17.65 -19.04 -16.10
C GLN A 373 -17.09 -19.48 -14.76
N LYS A 374 -17.98 -19.87 -13.84
CA LYS A 374 -17.62 -20.47 -12.56
C LYS A 374 -17.48 -21.97 -12.78
N GLU A 375 -16.26 -22.47 -12.85
CA GLU A 375 -16.07 -23.88 -12.50
C GLU A 375 -16.25 -24.00 -10.99
N SER A 376 -17.05 -24.97 -10.56
CA SER A 376 -17.28 -25.26 -9.15
C SER A 376 -15.94 -25.63 -8.51
N PHE A 377 -15.51 -24.82 -7.54
CA PHE A 377 -14.34 -25.09 -6.69
C PHE A 377 -14.63 -26.24 -5.73
#